data_AF-A0A0F3IQX9-F1
#
_entry.id   AF-A0A0F3IQX9-F1
#
_cell.length_a   1.000
_cell.length_b   1.000
_cell.length_c   1.000
_cell.angle_alpha   90.00
_cell.angle_beta   90.00
_cell.angle_gamma   90.00
#
_symmetry.space_group_name_H-M   'P 1'
#
loop_
_entity.id
_entity.type
_entity.pdbx_description
1 polymer ?
#
loop_
_entity_poly.entity_id
_entity_poly.type
_entity_poly.pdbx_seq_one_letter_code
_entity_poly.pdbx_strand_id
1 'polypeptide(L)' 'MNEILDRKTAIKTGKTHYYTGIPCKRGHLSLRYTNTSNRVECLKEKVYAERLRIKAVKNG' A
#
# COMPACT_ATOMS: atom_id res chain seq x y z
N MET A 1 12.31 -10.11 6.67
CA MET A 1 11.41 -11.18 6.18
C MET A 1 10.03 -10.89 6.75
N ASN A 2 9.00 -10.69 5.91
CA ASN A 2 7.63 -10.59 6.39
C ASN A 2 6.97 -11.96 6.27
N GLU A 3 6.47 -12.47 7.39
CA GLU A 3 5.67 -13.69 7.42
C GLU A 3 4.39 -13.49 6.58
N ILE A 4 4.04 -14.49 5.77
CA ILE A 4 2.81 -14.45 4.98
C ILE A 4 1.62 -14.52 5.94
N LEU A 5 0.77 -13.49 5.89
CA LEU A 5 -0.37 -13.32 6.76
C LEU A 5 -1.57 -12.89 5.91
N ASP A 6 -2.68 -13.61 6.02
CA ASP A 6 -3.92 -13.24 5.35
C ASP A 6 -4.64 -12.10 6.09
N ARG A 7 -5.55 -11.43 5.38
CA ARG A 7 -6.27 -10.27 5.91
C ARG A 7 -7.10 -10.60 7.16
N LYS A 8 -7.75 -11.77 7.21
CA LYS A 8 -8.63 -12.12 8.34
C LYS A 8 -7.81 -12.32 9.60
N THR A 9 -6.70 -13.03 9.50
CA THR A 9 -5.79 -13.23 10.64
C THR A 9 -5.19 -11.91 11.12
N ALA A 10 -4.82 -11.01 10.20
CA ALA A 10 -4.34 -9.69 10.57
C ALA A 10 -5.39 -8.86 11.34
N ILE A 11 -6.65 -8.85 10.88
CA ILE A 11 -7.75 -8.16 11.58
C ILE A 11 -7.97 -8.76 12.97
N LYS A 12 -8.03 -10.10 13.06
CA LYS A 12 -8.25 -10.81 14.35
C LYS A 12 -7.14 -10.54 15.36
N THR A 13 -5.91 -10.35 14.89
CA THR A 13 -4.73 -10.06 15.73
C THR A 13 -4.51 -8.57 15.97
N GLY A 14 -5.43 -7.70 15.54
CA GLY A 14 -5.32 -6.25 15.73
C GLY A 14 -4.23 -5.59 14.86
N LYS A 15 -3.71 -6.30 13.85
CA LYS A 15 -2.70 -5.75 12.94
C LYS A 15 -3.36 -4.80 11.94
N THR A 16 -2.69 -3.69 11.68
CA THR A 16 -3.11 -2.70 10.67
C THR A 16 -2.70 -3.07 9.25
N HIS A 17 -1.80 -4.06 9.13
CA HIS A 17 -1.25 -4.52 7.86
C HIS A 17 -1.13 -6.03 7.79
N TYR A 18 -1.10 -6.55 6.56
CA TYR A 18 -0.89 -7.96 6.24
C TYR A 18 -0.02 -8.12 4.99
N TYR A 19 0.63 -9.27 4.85
CA TYR A 19 1.55 -9.54 3.74
C TYR A 19 1.17 -10.82 3.03
N THR A 20 0.91 -10.74 1.72
CA THR A 20 0.42 -11.89 0.96
C THR A 20 1.51 -12.66 0.23
N GLY A 21 2.75 -12.16 0.18
CA GLY A 21 3.80 -12.69 -0.73
C GLY A 21 3.53 -12.48 -2.23
N ILE A 22 2.31 -12.04 -2.60
CA ILE A 22 1.90 -11.83 -4.00
C ILE A 22 2.21 -10.39 -4.47
N PRO A 23 2.97 -10.19 -5.56
CA PRO A 23 3.23 -8.87 -6.15
C PRO A 23 1.98 -8.23 -6.77
N CYS A 24 2.03 -6.93 -7.06
CA CYS A 24 0.89 -6.18 -7.61
C CYS A 24 0.96 -6.13 -9.12
N LYS A 25 -0.09 -5.60 -9.77
CA LYS A 25 -0.07 -5.38 -11.23
C LYS A 25 1.05 -4.44 -11.70
N ARG A 26 1.59 -3.61 -10.80
CA ARG A 26 2.76 -2.73 -10.99
C ARG A 26 4.06 -3.36 -10.45
N GLY A 27 4.04 -4.61 -9.99
CA GLY A 27 5.20 -5.33 -9.46
C GLY A 27 5.48 -5.15 -7.96
N HIS A 28 4.73 -4.33 -7.20
CA HIS A 28 5.04 -4.12 -5.78
C HIS A 28 4.80 -5.36 -4.92
N LEU A 29 5.88 -5.82 -4.30
CA LEU A 29 5.86 -6.82 -3.25
C LEU A 29 5.90 -6.13 -1.88
N SER A 30 4.72 -5.76 -1.37
CA SER A 30 4.61 -4.93 -0.16
C SER A 30 3.49 -5.37 0.77
N LEU A 31 3.50 -4.83 1.98
CA LEU A 31 2.37 -4.90 2.91
C LEU A 31 1.11 -4.27 2.30
N ARG A 32 -0.03 -4.74 2.80
CA ARG A 32 -1.38 -4.24 2.47
C ARG A 32 -2.07 -3.77 3.75
N TYR A 33 -2.81 -2.68 3.70
CA TYR A 33 -3.61 -2.20 4.81
C TYR A 33 -4.82 -3.10 5.07
N THR A 34 -5.15 -3.39 6.32
CA THR A 34 -6.32 -4.23 6.66
C THR A 34 -7.65 -3.55 6.36
N ASN A 35 -7.72 -2.21 6.50
CA ASN A 35 -8.94 -1.42 6.29
C ASN A 35 -9.31 -1.24 4.81
N THR A 36 -8.35 -0.94 3.94
CA THR A 36 -8.58 -0.61 2.53
C THR A 36 -8.12 -1.70 1.57
N SER A 37 -7.36 -2.69 2.05
CA SER A 37 -6.66 -3.68 1.22
C SER A 37 -5.68 -3.11 0.19
N ASN A 38 -5.44 -1.80 0.24
CA ASN A 38 -4.46 -1.14 -0.60
C ASN A 38 -3.04 -1.53 -0.17
N ARG A 39 -2.17 -1.65 -1.16
CA ARG A 39 -0.73 -1.84 -0.93
C ARG A 39 -0.10 -0.51 -0.52
N VAL A 40 0.77 -0.57 0.47
CA VAL A 40 1.48 0.61 1.00
C VAL A 40 2.23 1.34 -0.12
N GLU A 41 3.00 0.60 -0.94
CA GLU A 41 3.78 1.18 -2.02
C GLU A 41 2.91 1.80 -3.14
N CYS A 42 1.80 1.15 -3.51
CA CYS A 42 0.89 1.71 -4.51
C CYS A 42 0.28 3.05 -4.05
N LEU A 43 -0.07 3.17 -2.76
CA LEU A 43 -0.58 4.42 -2.20
C LEU A 43 0.49 5.50 -2.14
N LYS A 44 1.71 5.14 -1.76
CA LYS A 44 2.86 6.05 -1.73
C LYS A 44 3.12 6.66 -3.11
N GLU A 45 3.13 5.83 -4.16
CA GLU A 45 3.29 6.29 -5.54
C GLU A 45 2.15 7.21 -5.98
N LYS A 46 0.90 6.87 -5.65
CA LYS A 46 -0.27 7.71 -5.96
C LYS A 46 -0.16 9.08 -5.30
N VAL A 47 0.19 9.13 -4.01
CA VAL A 47 0.35 10.38 -3.27
C VAL A 47 1.51 11.20 -3.82
N TYR A 48 2.63 10.55 -4.18
CA TYR A 48 3.77 11.23 -4.78
C TYR A 48 3.41 11.86 -6.13
N ALA A 49 2.74 11.12 -7.01
CA ALA A 49 2.29 11.63 -8.31
C ALA A 49 1.34 12.83 -8.14
N GLU A 50 0.40 12.77 -7.19
CA GLU A 50 -0.52 13.88 -6.92
C GLU A 50 0.21 15.12 -6.39
N ARG A 51 1.21 14.94 -5.51
CA ARG A 51 2.05 16.05 -5.03
C ARG A 51 2.81 16.71 -6.17
N LEU A 52 3.37 15.94 -7.09
CA LEU A 52 4.05 16.47 -8.27
C LEU A 52 3.09 17.27 -9.17
N ARG A 53 1.88 16.73 -9.39
CA ARG A 53 0.83 17.43 -10.14
C ARG A 53 0.48 18.78 -9.50
N ILE A 54 0.22 18.81 -8.20
CA ILE A 54 -0.12 20.04 -7.47
C ILE A 54 1.03 21.06 -7.57
N LYS A 55 2.29 20.60 -7.44
CA LYS A 55 3.46 21.48 -7.57
C LYS A 55 3.57 22.07 -8.97
N ALA A 56 3.30 21.29 -10.02
CA ALA A 56 3.32 21.79 -11.40
C ALA A 56 2.23 22.85 -11.64
N VAL A 57 1.01 22.65 -11.13
CA VAL A 57 -0.09 23.60 -11.26
C VAL A 57 0.18 24.91 -10.51
N LYS A 58 0.80 24.86 -9.33
CA LYS A 58 1.11 26.09 -8.55
C LYS A 58 2.26 26.91 -9.14
N ASN A 59 3.10 26.29 -9.95
CA ASN A 59 4.31 26.90 -10.49
C ASN A 59 4.17 27.32 -11.96
N GLY A 60 2.99 27.13 -12.58
CA GLY A 60 2.66 27.58 -13.93
C GLY A 60 1.53 28.61 -13.88
#